data_AF-A0A3C0B917-F1
#
_entry.id   AF-A0A3C0B917-F1
#
_cell.length_a   1.000
_cell.length_b   1.000
_cell.length_c   1.000
_cell.angle_alpha   90.00
_cell.angle_beta   90.00
_cell.angle_gamma   90.00
#
_symmetry.space_group_name_H-M   'P 1'
#
loop_
_entity.id
_entity.type
_entity.pdbx_description
1 polymer ?
#
loop_
_entity_poly.entity_id
_entity_poly.type
_entity_poly.pdbx_seq_one_letter_code
_entity_poly.pdbx_strand_id
1 'polypeptide(L)' 'ELGPAPEITRFKGLGEISPDEFRNFIGDSMRLDPVILRKSAEIPQILEFYMGRNTPDRQTFIVDNLRLEEDLVLTE' A
#
# COMPACT_ATOMS: atom_id res chain seq x y z
N GLU A 1 -8.53 -28.71 -0.81
CA GLU A 1 -9.76 -28.07 -1.28
C GLU A 1 -10.42 -27.38 -0.09
N LEU A 2 -10.96 -26.17 -0.29
CA LEU A 2 -11.77 -25.52 0.75
C LEU A 2 -13.07 -26.32 0.92
N GLY A 3 -13.57 -26.41 2.16
CA GLY A 3 -14.81 -27.15 2.45
C GLY A 3 -16.04 -26.56 1.73
N PRO A 4 -17.22 -27.17 1.89
CA PRO A 4 -18.43 -26.82 1.13
C PRO A 4 -18.94 -25.38 1.31
N ALA A 5 -18.50 -24.65 2.34
CA ALA A 5 -18.85 -23.24 2.57
C ALA A 5 -17.68 -22.50 3.23
N PRO A 6 -16.69 -22.04 2.46
CA PRO A 6 -15.58 -21.28 3.04
C PRO A 6 -16.03 -19.86 3.40
N GLU A 7 -15.67 -19.42 4.60
CA GLU A 7 -15.79 -18.02 5.00
C GLU A 7 -14.50 -17.29 4.60
N ILE A 8 -14.65 -16.19 3.86
CA ILE A 8 -13.54 -15.36 3.39
C ILE A 8 -13.68 -13.98 4.04
N THR A 9 -12.69 -13.62 4.86
CA THR A 9 -12.61 -12.29 5.50
C THR A 9 -11.58 -11.44 4.78
N ARG A 10 -11.98 -10.24 4.34
CA ARG A 10 -11.08 -9.26 3.71
C ARG A 10 -10.87 -8.07 4.64
N PHE A 11 -9.71 -8.01 5.29
CA PHE A 11 -9.30 -6.89 6.12
C PHE A 11 -9.16 -5.61 5.28
N LYS A 12 -9.77 -4.49 5.72
CA LYS A 12 -9.56 -3.16 5.12
C LYS A 12 -8.49 -2.37 5.85
N GLY A 13 -8.20 -2.72 7.10
CA GLY A 13 -7.08 -2.19 7.86
C GLY A 13 -6.65 -3.11 8.99
N LEU A 14 -5.57 -2.73 9.68
CA LEU A 14 -4.99 -3.49 10.79
C LEU A 14 -5.87 -3.48 12.06
N GLY A 15 -6.88 -2.62 12.15
CA GLY A 15 -7.81 -2.59 13.28
C GLY A 15 -8.88 -3.68 13.25
N GLU A 16 -9.05 -4.35 12.11
CA GLU A 16 -10.04 -5.42 11.93
C GLU A 16 -9.51 -6.81 12.29
N ILE A 17 -8.22 -6.94 12.61
CA ILE A 17 -7.59 -8.19 13.01
C ILE A 17 -7.37 -8.19 14.53
N SER A 18 -7.70 -9.31 15.19
CA SER A 18 -7.46 -9.43 16.63
C SER A 18 -5.96 -9.48 16.94
N PRO A 19 -5.51 -9.03 18.14
CA PRO A 19 -4.10 -9.09 18.51
C PRO A 19 -3.50 -10.50 18.47
N ASP A 20 -4.28 -11.53 18.82
CA ASP A 20 -3.83 -12.92 18.83
C ASP A 20 -3.64 -13.47 17.41
N GLU A 21 -4.50 -13.09 16.46
CA GLU A 21 -4.34 -13.43 15.05
C GLU A 21 -3.19 -12.65 14.40
N PHE A 22 -3.08 -11.35 14.69
CA PHE A 22 -2.06 -10.48 14.11
C PHE A 22 -0.64 -10.94 14.46
N ARG A 23 -0.44 -11.46 15.69
CA ARG A 23 0.84 -12.03 16.12
C ARG A 23 1.35 -13.10 15.14
N ASN A 24 0.47 -13.90 14.55
CA ASN A 24 0.87 -14.97 13.62
C ASN A 24 1.48 -14.42 12.31
N PHE A 25 1.26 -13.15 11.98
CA PHE A 25 1.83 -12.50 10.79
C PHE A 25 3.16 -11.80 11.08
N ILE A 26 3.56 -11.68 12.35
CA ILE A 26 4.78 -10.98 12.77
C ILE A 26 5.78 -12.00 13.33
N GLY A 27 6.92 -12.13 12.66
CA GLY A 27 7.98 -13.05 13.06
C GLY A 27 9.05 -13.16 12.00
N ASP A 28 9.96 -14.12 12.15
CA ASP A 28 11.14 -14.26 11.28
C ASP A 28 10.80 -14.56 9.81
N SER A 29 9.61 -15.13 9.56
CA SER A 29 9.11 -15.40 8.21
C SER A 29 8.31 -14.24 7.60
N MET A 30 8.21 -13.09 8.29
CA MET A 30 7.45 -11.96 7.77
C MET A 30 8.14 -11.37 6.55
N ARG A 31 7.35 -10.93 5.57
CA ARG A 31 7.87 -10.25 4.39
C ARG A 31 8.12 -8.78 4.72
N LEU A 32 9.39 -8.38 4.74
CA LEU A 32 9.82 -7.00 4.92
C LEU A 32 10.31 -6.43 3.60
N ASP A 33 9.85 -5.22 3.26
CA ASP A 33 10.39 -4.42 2.16
C ASP A 33 11.28 -3.31 2.75
N PRO A 34 12.62 -3.50 2.82
CA PRO A 34 13.52 -2.56 3.47
C PRO A 34 13.66 -1.27 2.67
N VAL A 35 13.56 -0.13 3.35
CA VAL A 35 13.80 1.19 2.74
C VAL A 35 15.30 1.47 2.68
N ILE A 36 15.88 1.37 1.49
CA ILE A 36 17.31 1.62 1.25
C ILE A 36 17.51 3.06 0.75
N LEU A 37 18.11 3.91 1.58
CA LEU A 37 18.42 5.30 1.20
C LEU A 37 19.74 5.36 0.42
N ARG A 38 19.69 5.80 -0.83
CA ARG A 38 20.90 6.12 -1.60
C ARG A 38 21.35 7.55 -1.26
N LYS A 39 22.66 7.79 -1.18
CA LYS A 39 23.25 9.09 -0.77
C LYS A 39 22.96 10.27 -1.72
N SER A 40 22.28 10.05 -2.84
CA SER A 40 21.95 11.09 -3.82
C SER A 40 20.92 12.08 -3.26
N ALA A 41 21.21 13.36 -3.42
CA ALA A 41 20.65 14.53 -2.72
C ALA A 41 19.16 14.85 -2.95
N GLU A 42 18.35 13.88 -3.40
CA GLU A 42 16.99 14.13 -3.89
C GLU A 42 15.91 13.87 -2.84
N ILE A 43 16.22 13.19 -1.74
CA ILE A 43 15.23 12.86 -0.70
C ILE A 43 14.51 14.10 -0.15
N PRO A 44 15.19 15.19 0.24
CA PRO A 44 14.50 16.38 0.74
C PRO A 44 13.57 17.02 -0.30
N GLN A 45 13.97 17.01 -1.57
CA GLN A 45 13.20 17.59 -2.66
C GLN A 45 11.96 16.74 -2.98
N ILE A 46 12.10 15.42 -2.98
CA ILE A 46 10.99 14.46 -3.14
C ILE A 46 9.99 14.63 -2.01
N LEU A 47 10.45 14.72 -0.76
CA LEU A 47 9.58 14.92 0.40
C LEU A 47 8.85 16.26 0.35
N GLU A 48 9.54 17.36 0.03
CA GLU A 48 8.92 18.68 -0.15
C GLU A 48 7.84 18.63 -1.24
N PHE A 49 8.11 17.96 -2.37
CA PHE A 49 7.14 17.82 -3.45
C PHE A 49 5.89 17.03 -3.02
N TYR A 50 6.05 15.83 -2.46
CA TYR A 50 4.91 14.95 -2.13
C TYR A 50 4.20 15.31 -0.83
N MET A 51 4.91 15.81 0.18
CA MET A 51 4.37 16.10 1.53
C MET A 51 4.22 17.59 1.85
N GLY A 52 4.76 18.48 1.01
CA GLY A 52 4.69 19.93 1.22
C GLY A 52 3.34 20.55 0.90
N ARG A 53 3.35 21.83 0.51
CA ARG A 53 2.13 22.60 0.24
C ARG A 53 1.38 22.06 -0.98
N ASN A 54 0.06 22.24 -0.99
CA ASN A 54 -0.75 21.90 -2.15
C ASN A 54 -0.60 22.96 -3.26
N THR A 55 0.07 22.58 -4.33
CA THR A 55 0.29 23.44 -5.51
C THR A 55 -0.43 22.87 -6.74
N PRO A 56 -0.82 23.72 -7.72
CA PRO A 56 -1.39 23.25 -8.99
C PRO A 56 -0.47 22.27 -9.72
N ASP A 57 0.84 22.55 -9.78
CA ASP A 57 1.82 21.67 -10.45
C ASP A 57 1.85 20.26 -9.85
N ARG A 58 1.77 20.15 -8.52
CA ARG A 58 1.70 18.87 -7.83
C ARG A 58 0.41 18.13 -8.18
N GLN A 59 -0.72 18.85 -8.22
CA GLN A 59 -2.00 18.26 -8.55
C GLN A 59 -2.01 17.70 -9.98
N THR A 60 -1.56 18.49 -10.97
CA THR A 60 -1.44 18.03 -12.35
C THR A 60 -0.53 16.82 -12.45
N PHE A 61 0.65 16.87 -11.83
CA PHE A 61 1.57 15.75 -11.81
C PHE A 61 0.96 14.47 -11.22
N ILE A 62 0.24 14.57 -10.10
CA ILE A 62 -0.41 13.41 -9.47
C ILE A 62 -1.50 12.84 -10.39
N VAL A 63 -2.34 13.69 -10.98
CA VAL A 63 -3.42 13.24 -11.88
C VAL A 63 -2.86 12.52 -13.10
N ASP A 64 -1.83 13.07 -13.72
CA ASP A 64 -1.20 12.49 -14.93
C ASP A 64 -0.52 11.15 -14.65
N ASN A 65 -0.09 10.91 -13.40
CA ASN A 65 0.56 9.67 -12.97
C ASN A 65 -0.34 8.73 -12.16
N LEU A 66 -1.59 9.12 -11.92
CA LEU A 66 -2.55 8.31 -11.19
C LEU A 66 -2.92 7.12 -12.08
N ARG A 67 -2.40 5.95 -11.71
CA ARG A 67 -2.82 4.71 -12.36
C ARG A 67 -4.25 4.43 -11.92
N LEU A 68 -5.17 4.44 -12.88
CA LEU A 68 -6.47 3.85 -12.68
C LEU A 68 -6.20 2.35 -12.53
N GLU A 69 -6.45 1.81 -11.33
CA GLU A 69 -6.72 0.39 -11.21
C GLU A 69 -8.01 0.18 -11.99
N GLU A 70 -7.90 -0.22 -13.27
CA GLU A 70 -9.03 -0.83 -13.95
C GLU A 70 -9.44 -1.99 -13.05
N ASP A 71 -10.62 -1.90 -12.42
CA ASP A 71 -11.28 -3.08 -11.90
C ASP A 71 -11.24 -4.07 -13.06
N LEU A 72 -10.41 -5.11 -12.94
CA LEU A 72 -10.41 -6.24 -13.85
C LEU A 72 -11.81 -6.83 -13.71
N VAL A 73 -12.76 -6.29 -14.46
CA VAL A 73 -14.04 -6.93 -14.69
C VAL A 73 -13.65 -8.18 -15.44
N LEU A 74 -13.56 -9.28 -14.71
CA LEU A 74 -13.49 -10.61 -15.27
C LEU A 74 -14.79 -10.76 -16.07
N THR A 75 -14.75 -10.40 -17.34
CA THR A 75 -15.77 -10.80 -18.29
C THR A 75 -15.65 -12.31 -18.41
N GLU A 76 -16.70 -13.00 -17.96
CA GLU A 76 -16.88 -14.46 -18.06
C GLU A 76 -16.77 -14.96 -19.50
#